data_AF-A0A9E6QVW7-F1
#
_entry.id   AF-A0A9E6QVW7-F1
#
_cell.length_a   1.000
_cell.length_b   1.000
_cell.length_c   1.000
_cell.angle_alpha   90.00
_cell.angle_beta   90.00
_cell.angle_gamma   90.00
#
_symmetry.space_group_name_H-M   'P 1'
#
loop_
_entity.id
_entity.type
_entity.pdbx_description
1 polymer ?
#
loop_
_entity_poly.entity_id
_entity_poly.type
_entity_poly.pdbx_seq_one_letter_code
_entity_poly.pdbx_strand_id
1 'polypeptide(L)'
;MWSLVAKALLAGAMIAAIAEVGKRLPTMAALVASLPLVSILGMIFLWHARPDAENMARHSEATFWFVLPSLPMFLAIPLMLRSGLPFWLALALGCALTVGLYLLMVQFGPRLGIRL
;
A
#
# COMPACT_ATOMS: atom_id res chain seq x y z
N MET A 1 -18.82 -14.38 9.38
CA MET A 1 -17.50 -14.87 9.83
C MET A 1 -16.78 -15.65 8.74
N TRP A 2 -17.40 -16.65 8.11
CA TRP A 2 -16.81 -17.40 6.98
C TRP A 2 -16.33 -16.53 5.80
N SER A 3 -17.07 -15.47 5.46
CA SER A 3 -16.67 -14.51 4.43
C SER A 3 -15.41 -13.72 4.77
N LEU A 4 -15.19 -13.38 6.05
CA LEU A 4 -13.97 -12.68 6.49
C LEU A 4 -12.75 -13.59 6.42
N VAL A 5 -12.90 -14.85 6.85
CA VAL A 5 -11.85 -15.87 6.77
C VAL A 5 -11.45 -16.11 5.32
N ALA A 6 -12.40 -16.25 4.40
CA ALA A 6 -12.12 -16.43 2.98
C ALA A 6 -11.35 -15.23 2.38
N LYS A 7 -11.76 -14.00 2.71
CA LYS A 7 -11.07 -12.77 2.27
C LYS A 7 -9.64 -12.68 2.83
N ALA A 8 -9.46 -13.05 4.10
CA ALA A 8 -8.14 -13.07 4.73
C ALA A 8 -7.22 -14.13 4.11
N LEU A 9 -7.73 -15.34 3.85
CA LEU A 9 -6.99 -16.40 3.17
C LEU A 9 -6.58 -15.99 1.76
N LEU A 10 -7.46 -15.33 1.01
CA LEU A 10 -7.14 -14.83 -0.33
C LEU A 10 -6.02 -13.77 -0.28
N ALA A 11 -6.10 -12.81 0.64
CA ALA A 11 -5.06 -11.80 0.81
C ALA A 11 -3.72 -12.42 1.24
N GLY A 12 -3.74 -13.38 2.17
CA GLY A 12 -2.55 -14.10 2.61
C GLY A 12 -1.93 -14.96 1.51
N ALA A 13 -2.76 -15.66 0.72
CA ALA A 13 -2.31 -16.43 -0.44
C ALA A 13 -1.64 -15.55 -1.48
N MET A 14 -2.16 -14.35 -1.71
CA MET A 14 -1.57 -13.38 -2.62
C MET A 14 -0.18 -12.91 -2.15
N ILE A 15 -0.03 -12.60 -0.85
CA ILE A 15 1.27 -12.25 -0.26
C ILE A 15 2.26 -13.41 -0.40
N ALA A 16 1.82 -14.64 -0.11
CA ALA A 16 2.65 -15.83 -0.24
C ALA A 16 3.10 -16.06 -1.70
N ALA A 17 2.20 -15.89 -2.66
CA ALA A 17 2.51 -16.01 -4.09
C ALA A 17 3.55 -14.97 -4.54
N ILE A 18 3.41 -13.71 -4.12
CA ILE A 18 4.37 -12.64 -4.43
C ILE A 18 5.76 -12.98 -3.85
N ALA A 19 5.79 -13.44 -2.58
CA ALA A 19 7.04 -13.82 -1.92
C ALA A 19 7.74 -15.00 -2.62
N GLU A 20 6.99 -15.98 -3.11
CA GLU A 20 7.55 -17.15 -3.82
C GLU A 20 8.07 -16.77 -5.21
N VAL A 21 7.33 -15.95 -5.97
CA VAL A 21 7.79 -15.41 -7.26
C VAL A 21 9.08 -14.60 -7.07
N GLY A 22 9.18 -13.82 -5.99
CA GLY A 22 10.37 -13.00 -5.70
C GLY A 22 11.66 -13.77 -5.48
N LYS A 23 11.58 -15.03 -5.03
CA LYS A 23 12.77 -15.89 -4.88
C LYS A 23 13.39 -16.26 -6.22
N ARG A 24 12.58 -16.41 -7.26
CA ARG A 24 13.03 -16.84 -8.61
C ARG A 24 13.19 -15.69 -9.58
N LEU A 25 12.31 -14.69 -9.49
CA LEU A 25 12.19 -13.57 -10.44
C LEU A 25 11.97 -12.24 -9.68
N PRO A 26 13.02 -11.63 -9.11
CA PRO A 26 12.90 -10.41 -8.32
C PRO A 26 12.22 -9.24 -9.07
N THR A 27 12.54 -9.06 -10.36
CA THR A 27 11.92 -8.02 -11.19
C THR A 27 10.43 -8.24 -11.40
N MET A 28 9.99 -9.48 -11.60
CA MET A 28 8.56 -9.78 -11.73
C MET A 28 7.85 -9.61 -10.39
N ALA A 29 8.47 -9.98 -9.28
CA ALA A 29 7.90 -9.73 -7.95
C ALA A 29 7.78 -8.23 -7.66
N ALA A 30 8.73 -7.41 -8.08
CA ALA A 30 8.62 -5.95 -7.95
C ALA A 30 7.45 -5.39 -8.80
N LEU A 31 7.24 -5.91 -10.01
CA LEU A 31 6.11 -5.54 -10.87
C LEU A 31 4.77 -5.96 -10.27
N VAL A 32 4.68 -7.20 -9.76
CA VAL A 32 3.44 -7.68 -9.11
C VAL A 32 3.19 -6.94 -7.80
N ALA A 33 4.24 -6.63 -7.02
CA ALA A 33 4.14 -5.87 -5.78
C ALA A 33 3.79 -4.39 -6.01
N SER A 34 4.11 -3.82 -7.18
CA SER A 34 3.72 -2.45 -7.52
C SER A 34 2.24 -2.33 -7.95
N LEU A 35 1.61 -3.44 -8.32
CA LEU A 35 0.17 -3.48 -8.56
C LEU A 35 -0.56 -3.30 -7.22
N PRO A 36 -1.58 -2.41 -7.15
CA PRO A 36 -2.35 -2.18 -5.94
C PRO A 36 -3.39 -3.30 -5.73
N LEU A 37 -2.97 -4.57 -5.78
CA LEU A 37 -3.86 -5.74 -5.75
C LEU A 37 -4.74 -5.77 -4.49
N VAL A 38 -4.17 -5.37 -3.34
CA VAL A 38 -4.91 -5.26 -2.09
C VAL A 38 -6.01 -4.20 -2.21
N SER A 39 -5.71 -3.03 -2.79
CA SER A 39 -6.69 -1.96 -3.00
C SER A 39 -7.76 -2.37 -4.01
N ILE A 40 -7.39 -3.02 -5.12
CA ILE A 40 -8.35 -3.53 -6.12
C ILE A 40 -9.30 -4.53 -5.46
N LEU A 41 -8.78 -5.46 -4.67
CA LEU A 41 -9.59 -6.44 -3.97
C LEU A 41 -10.54 -5.76 -2.95
N GLY A 42 -10.04 -4.75 -2.24
CA GLY A 42 -10.84 -3.90 -1.35
C GLY A 42 -11.98 -3.20 -2.07
N MET A 43 -11.70 -2.60 -3.24
CA MET A 43 -12.70 -1.94 -4.09
C MET A 43 -13.77 -2.92 -4.59
N ILE A 44 -13.39 -4.12 -5.03
CA ILE A 44 -14.34 -5.17 -5.46
C ILE A 44 -15.25 -5.56 -4.29
N PHE A 45 -14.70 -5.75 -3.10
CA PHE A 45 -15.50 -6.09 -1.92
C PHE A 45 -16.42 -4.95 -1.48
N LEU A 46 -15.94 -3.71 -1.52
CA LEU A 46 -16.73 -2.54 -1.18
C LEU A 46 -17.88 -2.34 -2.18
N TRP A 47 -17.60 -2.49 -3.47
CA TRP A 47 -18.60 -2.42 -4.54
C TRP A 47 -19.68 -3.48 -4.38
N HIS A 48 -19.28 -4.73 -4.10
CA HIS A 48 -20.22 -5.82 -3.89
C HIS A 48 -21.08 -5.64 -2.63
N ALA A 49 -20.51 -5.02 -1.58
CA ALA A 49 -21.25 -4.73 -0.35
C ALA A 49 -22.22 -3.54 -0.52
N ARG A 50 -21.80 -2.49 -1.24
CA ARG A 50 -22.61 -1.31 -1.51
C ARG A 50 -22.16 -0.66 -2.83
N PRO A 51 -22.88 -0.87 -3.94
CA PRO A 51 -22.51 -0.31 -5.23
C PRO A 51 -22.89 1.17 -5.29
N ASP A 52 -22.00 2.02 -4.77
CA ASP A 52 -22.10 3.48 -4.77
C ASP A 52 -20.90 4.06 -5.52
N ALA A 53 -21.17 4.62 -6.71
CA ALA A 53 -20.15 5.15 -7.61
C ALA A 53 -19.41 6.37 -7.02
N GLU A 54 -20.12 7.25 -6.32
CA GLU A 54 -19.52 8.46 -5.74
C GLU A 54 -18.63 8.11 -4.54
N ASN A 55 -19.05 7.14 -3.73
CA ASN A 55 -18.21 6.61 -2.66
C ASN A 55 -16.96 5.90 -3.21
N MET A 56 -17.10 5.13 -4.30
CA MET A 56 -15.98 4.45 -4.93
C MET A 56 -14.99 5.44 -5.56
N ALA A 57 -15.48 6.50 -6.21
CA ALA A 57 -14.66 7.58 -6.76
C ALA A 57 -13.84 8.26 -5.65
N ARG A 58 -14.49 8.69 -4.56
CA ARG A 58 -13.81 9.28 -3.40
C ARG A 58 -12.77 8.34 -2.78
N HIS A 59 -13.10 7.06 -2.62
CA HIS A 59 -12.15 6.08 -2.08
C HIS A 59 -10.93 5.90 -2.99
N SER A 60 -11.15 5.91 -4.31
CA SER A 60 -10.09 5.77 -5.31
C SER A 60 -9.19 7.01 -5.35
N GLU A 61 -9.78 8.21 -5.31
CA GLU A 61 -9.05 9.49 -5.22
C GLU A 61 -8.22 9.57 -3.94
N ALA A 62 -8.82 9.25 -2.78
CA ALA A 62 -8.10 9.22 -1.52
C ALA A 62 -6.93 8.23 -1.56
N THR A 63 -7.14 7.03 -2.12
CA THR A 63 -6.08 6.02 -2.27
C THR A 63 -4.93 6.54 -3.14
N PHE A 64 -5.22 7.20 -4.26
CA PHE A 64 -4.21 7.83 -5.11
C PHE A 64 -3.36 8.83 -4.32
N TRP A 65 -4.03 9.69 -3.57
CA TRP A 65 -3.40 10.70 -2.72
C TRP A 65 -2.51 10.07 -1.64
N PHE A 66 -2.93 8.97 -0.99
CA PHE A 66 -2.11 8.26 0.00
C PHE A 66 -0.96 7.42 -0.57
N VAL A 67 -0.96 7.11 -1.87
CA VAL A 67 0.18 6.43 -2.52
C VAL A 67 1.38 7.38 -2.64
N LEU A 68 1.16 8.66 -2.96
CA LEU A 68 2.25 9.63 -3.12
C LEU A 68 3.18 9.73 -1.89
N PRO A 69 2.69 9.91 -0.65
CA PRO A 69 3.54 9.97 0.53
C PRO A 69 4.17 8.63 0.93
N SER A 70 3.77 7.49 0.36
CA SER A 70 4.46 6.20 0.61
C SER A 70 5.61 5.92 -0.35
N LEU A 71 5.64 6.56 -1.52
CA LEU A 71 6.72 6.40 -2.51
C LEU A 71 8.13 6.70 -1.96
N PRO A 72 8.37 7.75 -1.14
CA PRO A 72 9.71 8.07 -0.63
C PRO A 72 10.36 6.91 0.15
N MET A 73 9.57 6.08 0.84
CA MET A 73 10.08 4.92 1.57
C MET A 73 10.80 3.92 0.64
N PHE A 74 10.30 3.72 -0.58
CA PHE A 74 10.91 2.80 -1.54
C PHE A 74 12.29 3.27 -2.04
N LEU A 75 12.63 4.55 -1.87
CA LEU A 75 13.96 5.10 -2.14
C LEU A 75 14.81 5.20 -0.86
N ALA A 76 14.19 5.54 0.27
CA ALA A 76 14.87 5.67 1.55
C ALA A 76 15.44 4.33 2.05
N ILE A 77 14.65 3.25 2.01
CA ILE A 77 15.10 1.92 2.44
C ILE A 77 16.37 1.46 1.70
N PRO A 78 16.43 1.42 0.35
CA PRO A 78 17.64 0.99 -0.33
C PRO A 78 18.83 1.93 -0.09
N LEU A 79 18.61 3.23 0.11
CA LEU A 79 19.68 4.17 0.48
C LEU A 79 20.29 3.81 1.85
N MET A 80 19.44 3.56 2.84
CA MET A 80 19.85 3.22 4.21
C MET A 80 20.56 1.86 4.28
N LEU A 81 20.05 0.87 3.52
CA LEU A 81 20.70 -0.42 3.38
C LEU A 81 22.09 -0.30 2.74
N ARG A 82 22.22 0.53 1.68
CA ARG A 82 23.50 0.78 1.00
C ARG A 82 24.48 1.58 1.87
N SER A 83 24.00 2.38 2.82
CA SER A 83 24.85 3.05 3.82
C SER A 83 25.22 2.18 5.02
N GLY A 84 24.84 0.90 5.02
CA GLY A 84 25.23 -0.07 6.05
C GLY A 84 24.29 -0.17 7.25
N LEU A 85 23.10 0.45 7.23
CA LEU A 85 22.12 0.24 8.30
C LEU A 85 21.54 -1.18 8.24
N PRO A 86 21.26 -1.80 9.41
CA PRO A 86 20.64 -3.11 9.45
C PRO A 86 19.19 -3.04 8.92
N PHE A 87 18.75 -4.12 8.27
CA PHE A 87 17.44 -4.20 7.59
C PHE A 87 16.26 -3.78 8.48
N TRP A 88 16.17 -4.31 9.69
CA TRP A 88 15.05 -4.01 10.59
C TRP A 88 14.99 -2.53 10.99
N LEU A 89 16.14 -1.89 11.14
CA LEU A 89 16.21 -0.45 11.44
C LEU A 89 15.82 0.38 10.22
N ALA A 90 16.31 0.02 9.02
CA ALA A 90 15.92 0.67 7.77
C ALA A 90 14.41 0.55 7.51
N LEU A 91 13.84 -0.62 7.76
CA LEU A 91 12.39 -0.86 7.66
C LEU A 91 11.62 0.00 8.66
N ALA A 92 12.00 -0.01 9.95
CA ALA A 92 11.33 0.78 10.98
C ALA A 92 11.35 2.28 10.67
N LEU A 93 12.50 2.80 10.22
CA LEU A 93 12.64 4.21 9.83
C LEU A 93 11.86 4.54 8.55
N GLY A 94 11.81 3.62 7.58
CA GLY A 94 10.96 3.77 6.39
C GLY A 94 9.46 3.81 6.72
N CYS A 95 9.01 2.95 7.63
CA CYS A 95 7.65 2.99 8.16
C CYS A 95 7.36 4.31 8.89
N ALA A 96 8.26 4.75 9.78
CA ALA A 96 8.12 6.00 10.51
C ALA A 96 8.06 7.21 9.55
N LEU A 97 8.89 7.22 8.51
CA LEU A 97 8.84 8.22 7.45
C LEU A 97 7.46 8.27 6.78
N THR A 98 6.95 7.12 6.35
CA THR A 98 5.64 7.03 5.68
C THR A 98 4.51 7.53 6.60
N VAL A 99 4.52 7.13 7.87
CA VAL A 99 3.54 7.59 8.86
C VAL A 99 3.63 9.11 9.04
N GLY A 100 4.83 9.67 9.16
CA GLY A 100 5.02 11.12 9.23
C GLY A 100 4.46 11.86 8.01
N LEU A 101 4.72 11.34 6.81
CA LEU A 101 4.21 11.90 5.56
C LEU A 101 2.68 11.77 5.45
N TYR A 102 2.09 10.67 5.92
CA TYR A 102 0.64 10.49 5.99
C TYR A 102 -0.01 11.51 6.93
N LEU A 103 0.58 11.74 8.11
CA LEU A 103 0.08 12.74 9.06
C LEU A 103 0.13 14.15 8.47
N LEU A 104 1.24 14.50 7.79
CA LEU A 104 1.34 15.77 7.07
C LEU A 104 0.28 15.88 5.98
N MET A 105 0.08 14.81 5.21
CA MET A 105 -0.92 14.77 4.16
C MET A 105 -2.33 14.99 4.70
N VAL A 106 -2.70 14.33 5.80
CA VAL A 106 -4.01 14.49 6.43
C VAL A 106 -4.19 15.90 7.01
N GLN A 107 -3.13 16.49 7.56
CA GLN A 107 -3.21 17.81 8.19
C GLN A 107 -3.22 18.97 7.17
N PHE A 108 -2.46 18.86 6.09
CA PHE A 108 -2.28 19.93 5.10
C PHE A 108 -3.04 19.71 3.80
N GLY A 109 -3.31 18.46 3.41
CA GLY A 109 -4.04 18.11 2.19
C GLY A 109 -5.40 18.80 2.06
N PRO A 110 -6.27 18.78 3.09
CA PRO A 110 -7.55 19.48 3.02
C PRO A 110 -7.40 20.99 2.81
N ARG A 111 -6.31 21.60 3.30
CA ARG A 111 -6.02 23.03 3.10
C ARG A 111 -5.60 23.36 1.66
N LEU A 112 -5.12 22.37 0.92
CA LEU A 112 -4.76 22.46 -0.48
C LEU A 112 -5.92 22.06 -1.42
N GLY A 113 -7.12 21.80 -0.87
CA GLY A 113 -8.28 21.37 -1.65
C GLY A 113 -8.27 19.88 -2.02
N ILE A 114 -7.38 19.09 -1.43
CA ILE A 114 -7.32 17.64 -1.64
C ILE A 114 -8.46 16.96 -0.87
N ARG A 115 -9.26 16.14 -1.56
CA ARG A 115 -10.27 15.29 -0.94
C ARG A 115 -9.61 13.99 -0.47
N LEU A 116 -9.49 13.85 0.84
CA LEU A 116 -8.95 12.67 1.53
C LEU A 116 -10.08 11.81 2.11
#